data_AF-A0A9W4KJL9-F1
#
_entry.id   AF-A0A9W4KJL9-F1
#
_cell.length_a   1.000
_cell.length_b   1.000
_cell.length_c   1.000
_cell.angle_alpha   90.00
_cell.angle_beta   90.00
_cell.angle_gamma   90.00
#
_symmetry.space_group_name_H-M   'P 1'
#
loop_
_entity.id
_entity.type
_entity.pdbx_description
1 polymer ?
#
loop_
_entity_poly.entity_id
_entity_poly.type
_entity_poly.pdbx_seq_one_letter_code
_entity_poly.pdbx_strand_id
1 'polypeptide(L)'
;MISRRKILQMATAAAITAYIFCTVLVRSLGDKSWSISIPDVSRNTLGGSVFEHIQNSTLGFEHIYAISMKERTDKRDFLTLAASVSGFKVEWLDGVRPDDLHPKAMPDGLDPSLVKPTVVACWRAHMNALVKYSHTPFHFPEAVLTFGIKNNSMLSNGYSTALILEDDADWDVSLKSQLGEFSHGLHALKGINRVSKEAPYGTDWDVLWIGGCASGPNANETSFYAIPMDPTVPRAHHRATWGGPTEKWKQQYPELVDDSTRFIYRAEMGCCMFGYAVTTRGARNILSALSVDRLDKPVDDALSELCAGVNGRHKIECWAPFPNLIGTYRKAGSASRDSDIENNNVAEFHEEQAWNMVYSTRRNIRQLVAGEEIVYSQWKDEDVPWSNKAIKHKEFVYPGGYLVN
;
A
#
# COMPACT_ATOMS: atom_id res chain seq x y z
N MET A 1 62.73 -8.44 -51.29
CA MET A 1 61.76 -9.17 -50.44
C MET A 1 62.04 -9.13 -48.93
N ILE A 2 63.20 -8.65 -48.44
CA ILE A 2 63.55 -8.68 -47.00
C ILE A 2 62.97 -7.49 -46.21
N SER A 3 62.75 -6.33 -46.84
CA SER A 3 62.23 -5.12 -46.17
C SER A 3 60.74 -5.21 -45.78
N ARG A 4 59.89 -5.79 -46.63
CA ARG A 4 58.43 -5.94 -46.35
C ARG A 4 58.13 -6.87 -45.17
N ARG A 5 58.95 -7.91 -44.92
CA ARG A 5 58.75 -8.85 -43.80
C ARG A 5 59.03 -8.20 -42.44
N LYS A 6 60.04 -7.34 -42.35
CA LYS A 6 60.35 -6.59 -41.11
C LYS A 6 59.29 -5.53 -40.80
N ILE A 7 58.78 -4.84 -41.82
CA ILE A 7 57.71 -3.85 -41.66
C ILE A 7 56.41 -4.54 -41.20
N LEU A 8 56.08 -5.70 -41.77
CA LEU A 8 54.89 -6.46 -41.36
C LEU A 8 55.01 -7.00 -39.92
N GLN A 9 56.19 -7.46 -39.51
CA GLN A 9 56.46 -7.92 -38.14
C GLN A 9 56.42 -6.78 -37.11
N MET A 10 56.89 -5.58 -37.46
CA MET A 10 56.78 -4.42 -36.56
C MET A 10 55.34 -3.90 -36.47
N ALA A 11 54.59 -3.94 -37.58
CA ALA A 11 53.18 -3.55 -37.58
C ALA A 11 52.30 -4.50 -36.76
N THR A 12 52.55 -5.82 -36.84
CA THR A 12 51.83 -6.80 -36.02
C THR A 12 52.21 -6.69 -34.54
N ALA A 13 53.48 -6.46 -34.21
CA ALA A 13 53.91 -6.23 -32.84
C ALA A 13 53.22 -4.97 -32.25
N ALA A 14 53.21 -3.85 -32.99
CA ALA A 14 52.55 -2.62 -32.54
C ALA A 14 51.03 -2.78 -32.36
N ALA A 15 50.36 -3.53 -33.25
CA ALA A 15 48.93 -3.81 -33.13
C ALA A 15 48.60 -4.67 -31.90
N ILE A 16 49.43 -5.66 -31.59
CA ILE A 16 49.27 -6.51 -30.40
C ILE A 16 49.52 -5.68 -29.13
N THR A 17 50.54 -4.82 -29.12
CA THR A 17 50.80 -3.94 -27.97
C THR A 17 49.66 -2.94 -27.75
N ALA A 18 49.11 -2.37 -28.82
CA ALA A 18 47.94 -1.48 -28.74
C ALA A 18 46.68 -2.21 -28.24
N TYR A 19 46.46 -3.47 -28.68
CA TYR A 19 45.34 -4.28 -28.20
C TYR A 19 45.48 -4.67 -26.73
N ILE A 20 46.68 -5.03 -26.28
CA ILE A 20 46.95 -5.32 -24.87
C ILE A 20 46.79 -4.04 -24.03
N PHE A 21 47.27 -2.90 -24.52
CA PHE A 21 47.13 -1.62 -23.83
C PHE A 21 45.67 -1.17 -23.74
N CYS A 22 44.87 -1.33 -24.80
CA CYS A 22 43.43 -1.06 -24.80
C CYS A 22 42.67 -2.01 -23.86
N THR A 23 43.00 -3.31 -23.84
CA THR A 23 42.32 -4.26 -22.94
C THR A 23 42.69 -4.04 -21.47
N VAL A 24 43.93 -3.63 -21.17
CA VAL A 24 44.35 -3.22 -19.82
C VAL A 24 43.71 -1.89 -19.43
N LEU A 25 43.59 -0.91 -20.33
CA LEU A 25 42.87 0.34 -20.08
C LEU A 25 41.38 0.12 -19.85
N VAL A 26 40.71 -0.70 -20.66
CA VAL A 26 39.28 -1.03 -20.49
C VAL A 26 39.05 -1.82 -19.20
N ARG A 27 39.97 -2.69 -18.79
CA ARG A 27 39.88 -3.36 -17.46
C ARG A 27 40.21 -2.42 -16.30
N SER A 28 41.14 -1.48 -16.48
CA SER A 28 41.51 -0.48 -15.47
C SER A 28 40.48 0.65 -15.32
N LEU A 29 39.70 0.91 -16.37
CA LEU A 29 38.66 1.95 -16.40
C LEU A 29 37.23 1.39 -16.33
N GLY A 30 37.07 0.08 -16.51
CA GLY A 30 35.78 -0.63 -16.54
C GLY A 30 35.14 -0.91 -15.18
N ASP A 31 35.86 -0.70 -14.08
CA ASP A 31 35.32 -0.83 -12.71
C ASP A 31 34.85 0.51 -12.11
N LYS A 32 34.89 1.61 -12.88
CA LYS A 32 34.22 2.85 -12.49
C LYS A 32 32.84 2.89 -13.11
N SER A 33 31.90 2.26 -12.40
CA SER A 33 30.48 2.57 -12.49
C SER A 33 30.32 4.08 -12.58
N TRP A 34 29.86 4.58 -13.74
CA TRP A 34 29.36 5.93 -13.86
C TRP A 34 28.01 5.98 -13.15
N SER A 35 28.05 5.95 -11.82
CA SER A 35 26.92 6.35 -11.00
C SER A 35 26.72 7.84 -11.24
N ILE A 36 25.66 8.19 -11.98
CA ILE A 36 25.11 9.54 -11.91
C ILE A 36 24.57 9.67 -10.49
N SER A 37 25.38 10.24 -9.60
CA SER A 37 24.97 10.61 -8.26
C SER A 37 24.05 11.83 -8.41
N ILE A 38 22.74 11.59 -8.46
CA ILE A 38 21.78 12.65 -8.17
C ILE A 38 22.07 13.10 -6.73
N PRO A 39 22.22 14.41 -6.43
CA PRO A 39 22.67 14.84 -5.12
C PRO A 39 21.65 14.47 -4.02
N ASP A 40 22.02 13.48 -3.22
CA ASP A 40 21.36 13.00 -1.99
C ASP A 40 21.12 14.13 -0.95
N VAL A 41 21.84 15.24 -1.10
CA VAL A 41 21.79 16.42 -0.22
C VAL A 41 20.45 17.18 -0.30
N SER A 42 19.75 17.12 -1.45
CA SER A 42 18.43 17.77 -1.62
C SER A 42 17.29 17.02 -0.93
N ARG A 43 17.35 15.68 -0.88
CA ARG A 43 16.35 14.83 -0.22
C ARG A 43 16.35 14.99 1.30
N ASN A 44 17.52 15.12 1.92
CA ASN A 44 17.67 15.16 3.37
C ASN A 44 17.19 16.46 4.04
N THR A 45 17.09 17.58 3.31
CA THR A 45 16.76 18.89 3.92
C THR A 45 15.32 19.36 3.68
N LEU A 46 14.70 18.96 2.57
CA LEU A 46 13.28 19.24 2.27
C LEU A 46 12.34 18.08 2.63
N GLY A 47 12.81 16.83 2.50
CA GLY A 47 12.01 15.63 2.82
C GLY A 47 11.85 15.38 4.32
N GLY A 48 12.93 15.56 5.11
CA GLY A 48 12.95 15.20 6.53
C GLY A 48 11.76 15.71 7.35
N SER A 49 11.39 16.99 7.19
CA SER A 49 10.32 17.61 8.00
C SER A 49 8.88 17.40 7.49
N VAL A 50 8.69 16.91 6.26
CA VAL A 50 7.35 16.66 5.69
C VAL A 50 6.87 15.26 6.07
N PHE A 51 7.76 14.27 6.03
CA PHE A 51 7.43 12.88 6.39
C PHE A 51 7.49 12.62 7.90
N GLU A 52 7.96 13.58 8.70
CA GLU A 52 7.84 13.56 10.17
C GLU A 52 6.38 13.35 10.60
N HIS A 53 5.40 13.93 9.88
CA HIS A 53 3.99 13.75 10.25
C HIS A 53 3.51 12.31 10.06
N ILE A 54 4.10 11.54 9.14
CA ILE A 54 3.80 10.10 8.99
C ILE A 54 4.30 9.29 10.20
N GLN A 55 5.29 9.81 10.93
CA GLN A 55 5.81 9.16 12.12
C GLN A 55 4.90 9.29 13.34
N ASN A 56 3.84 10.10 13.26
CA ASN A 56 2.88 10.30 14.33
C ASN A 56 2.03 9.04 14.62
N SER A 57 1.06 9.16 15.53
CA SER A 57 0.17 8.05 15.90
C SER A 57 -0.99 7.80 14.94
N THR A 58 -1.07 8.54 13.84
CA THR A 58 -2.12 8.45 12.80
C THR A 58 -1.53 8.19 11.40
N LEU A 59 -0.24 7.86 11.32
CA LEU A 59 0.47 7.57 10.07
C LEU A 59 0.37 8.72 9.05
N GLY A 60 0.21 9.96 9.51
CA GLY A 60 0.05 11.12 8.64
C GLY A 60 -1.36 11.34 8.08
N PHE A 61 -2.34 10.51 8.43
CA PHE A 61 -3.76 10.78 8.22
C PHE A 61 -4.31 11.58 9.40
N GLU A 62 -5.50 12.17 9.27
CA GLU A 62 -6.14 12.79 10.43
C GLU A 62 -6.72 11.74 11.38
N HIS A 63 -7.14 10.58 10.85
CA HIS A 63 -7.66 9.50 11.66
C HIS A 63 -7.46 8.10 11.06
N ILE A 64 -7.49 7.08 11.92
CA ILE A 64 -7.43 5.67 11.51
C ILE A 64 -8.58 4.91 12.17
N TYR A 65 -9.40 4.27 11.33
CA TYR A 65 -10.45 3.35 11.76
C TYR A 65 -10.05 1.91 11.48
N ALA A 66 -10.51 0.99 12.31
CA ALA A 66 -10.47 -0.45 12.05
C ALA A 66 -11.87 -1.05 12.15
N ILE A 67 -12.24 -1.93 11.22
CA ILE A 67 -13.56 -2.59 11.17
C ILE A 67 -13.39 -4.04 11.61
N SER A 68 -14.17 -4.45 12.61
CA SER A 68 -14.24 -5.85 13.06
C SER A 68 -15.62 -6.13 13.62
N MET A 69 -16.08 -7.38 13.55
CA MET A 69 -17.23 -7.80 14.34
C MET A 69 -16.97 -7.57 15.84
N LYS A 70 -18.01 -7.17 16.59
CA LYS A 70 -17.86 -6.77 18.00
C LYS A 70 -17.33 -7.89 18.89
N GLU A 71 -17.74 -9.12 18.60
CA GLU A 71 -17.35 -10.33 19.32
C GLU A 71 -15.99 -10.90 18.91
N ARG A 72 -15.36 -10.41 17.83
CA ARG A 72 -14.04 -10.86 17.36
C ARG A 72 -12.92 -10.21 18.18
N THR A 73 -13.00 -10.35 19.50
CA THR A 73 -12.01 -9.79 20.43
C THR A 73 -10.63 -10.36 20.15
N ASP A 74 -10.53 -11.59 19.64
CA ASP A 74 -9.26 -12.20 19.23
C ASP A 74 -8.55 -11.42 18.12
N LYS A 75 -9.28 -10.93 17.11
CA LYS A 75 -8.73 -10.10 16.04
C LYS A 75 -8.52 -8.66 16.49
N ARG A 76 -9.46 -8.10 17.27
CA ARG A 76 -9.34 -6.72 17.81
C ARG A 76 -8.12 -6.55 18.71
N ASP A 77 -7.89 -7.49 19.61
CA ASP A 77 -6.75 -7.47 20.53
C ASP A 77 -5.43 -7.54 19.74
N PHE A 78 -5.37 -8.41 18.72
CA PHE A 78 -4.14 -8.58 17.94
C PHE A 78 -3.85 -7.36 17.06
N LEU A 79 -4.82 -6.82 16.30
CA LEU A 79 -4.60 -5.59 15.52
C LEU A 79 -4.23 -4.42 16.45
N THR A 80 -4.88 -4.30 17.60
CA THR A 80 -4.57 -3.23 18.58
C THR A 80 -3.12 -3.35 19.09
N LEU A 81 -2.67 -4.56 19.40
CA LEU A 81 -1.29 -4.82 19.82
C LEU A 81 -0.30 -4.52 18.67
N ALA A 82 -0.59 -4.96 17.45
CA ALA A 82 0.22 -4.70 16.27
C ALA A 82 0.35 -3.19 16.00
N ALA A 83 -0.76 -2.45 16.02
CA ALA A 83 -0.76 -1.00 15.86
C ALA A 83 0.06 -0.31 16.96
N SER A 84 -0.08 -0.77 18.21
CA SER A 84 0.66 -0.23 19.36
C SER A 84 2.18 -0.39 19.20
N VAL A 85 2.67 -1.57 18.79
CA VAL A 85 4.12 -1.78 18.60
C VAL A 85 4.66 -1.03 17.38
N SER A 86 3.82 -0.78 16.37
CA SER A 86 4.14 0.08 15.23
C SER A 86 3.97 1.58 15.51
N GLY A 87 3.53 1.94 16.72
CA GLY A 87 3.43 3.31 17.18
C GLY A 87 2.31 4.12 16.55
N PHE A 88 1.17 3.48 16.24
CA PHE A 88 -0.06 4.17 15.82
C PHE A 88 -1.29 3.59 16.53
N LYS A 89 -2.44 4.26 16.40
CA LYS A 89 -3.68 3.90 17.08
C LYS A 89 -4.82 3.78 16.08
N VAL A 90 -5.78 2.92 16.39
CA VAL A 90 -6.99 2.72 15.59
C VAL A 90 -8.23 2.98 16.46
N GLU A 91 -9.27 3.55 15.86
CA GLU A 91 -10.61 3.59 16.45
C GLU A 91 -11.45 2.45 15.87
N TRP A 92 -12.02 1.61 16.74
CA TRP A 92 -12.83 0.47 16.32
C TRP A 92 -14.24 0.89 15.87
N LEU A 93 -14.63 0.34 14.73
CA LEU A 93 -15.99 0.35 14.22
C LEU A 93 -16.52 -1.08 14.19
N ASP A 94 -17.77 -1.23 14.63
CA ASP A 94 -18.43 -2.51 14.64
C ASP A 94 -18.81 -2.92 13.20
N GLY A 95 -18.42 -4.14 12.84
CA GLY A 95 -18.94 -4.83 11.67
C GLY A 95 -20.45 -5.08 11.79
N VAL A 96 -21.08 -5.45 10.68
CA VAL A 96 -22.53 -5.62 10.59
C VAL A 96 -22.84 -7.09 10.38
N ARG A 97 -23.85 -7.62 11.09
CA ARG A 97 -24.36 -8.96 10.79
C ARG A 97 -25.40 -8.91 9.67
N PRO A 98 -25.51 -9.98 8.86
CA PRO A 98 -26.63 -10.12 7.94
C PRO A 98 -28.00 -9.94 8.60
N ASP A 99 -28.18 -10.45 9.83
CA ASP A 99 -29.45 -10.38 10.54
C ASP A 99 -29.81 -8.96 11.03
N ASP A 100 -28.83 -8.06 11.13
CA ASP A 100 -29.04 -6.66 11.52
C ASP A 100 -29.46 -5.79 10.32
N LEU A 101 -29.42 -6.34 9.11
CA LEU A 101 -29.76 -5.64 7.88
C LEU A 101 -31.27 -5.59 7.67
N HIS A 102 -31.86 -4.40 7.83
CA HIS A 102 -33.27 -4.22 7.54
C HIS A 102 -33.53 -4.32 6.01
N PRO A 103 -34.50 -5.12 5.53
CA PRO A 103 -34.75 -5.31 4.09
C PRO A 103 -35.04 -4.00 3.31
N LYS A 104 -35.69 -3.02 3.96
CA LYS A 104 -35.94 -1.69 3.39
C LYS A 104 -34.71 -0.77 3.31
N ALA A 105 -33.58 -1.17 3.87
CA ALA A 105 -32.32 -0.42 3.84
C ALA A 105 -31.30 -1.04 2.86
N MET A 106 -31.73 -2.03 2.06
CA MET A 106 -30.88 -2.62 1.02
C MET A 106 -30.61 -1.58 -0.07
N PRO A 107 -29.38 -1.54 -0.61
CA PRO A 107 -29.06 -0.70 -1.75
C PRO A 107 -29.81 -1.19 -3.00
N ASP A 108 -30.09 -0.27 -3.91
CA ASP A 108 -30.64 -0.61 -5.23
C ASP A 108 -29.63 -1.45 -6.05
N GLY A 109 -30.14 -2.22 -7.01
CA GLY A 109 -29.32 -3.07 -7.89
C GLY A 109 -28.84 -4.39 -7.26
N LEU A 110 -29.15 -4.62 -5.99
CA LEU A 110 -28.78 -5.86 -5.31
C LEU A 110 -29.57 -7.06 -5.87
N ASP A 111 -28.85 -8.07 -6.35
CA ASP A 111 -29.41 -9.39 -6.66
C ASP A 111 -28.99 -10.38 -5.55
N PRO A 112 -29.92 -10.81 -4.67
CA PRO A 112 -29.61 -11.76 -3.59
C PRO A 112 -29.13 -13.13 -4.07
N SER A 113 -29.32 -13.47 -5.35
CA SER A 113 -28.79 -14.71 -5.94
C SER A 113 -27.31 -14.59 -6.32
N LEU A 114 -26.80 -13.37 -6.49
CA LEU A 114 -25.43 -13.08 -6.89
C LEU A 114 -24.58 -12.58 -5.71
N VAL A 115 -25.18 -11.82 -4.79
CA VAL A 115 -24.48 -11.21 -3.66
C VAL A 115 -25.02 -11.78 -2.35
N LYS A 116 -24.19 -12.58 -1.66
CA LYS A 116 -24.57 -13.20 -0.40
C LYS A 116 -24.78 -12.17 0.72
N PRO A 117 -25.66 -12.44 1.71
CA PRO A 117 -25.95 -11.49 2.79
C PRO A 117 -24.73 -11.02 3.59
N THR A 118 -23.73 -11.89 3.79
CA THR A 118 -22.48 -11.52 4.48
C THR A 118 -21.64 -10.50 3.71
N VAL A 119 -21.69 -10.52 2.37
CA VAL A 119 -21.04 -9.51 1.52
C VAL A 119 -21.76 -8.17 1.60
N VAL A 120 -23.10 -8.18 1.62
CA VAL A 120 -23.88 -6.95 1.84
C VAL A 120 -23.60 -6.37 3.22
N ALA A 121 -23.46 -7.21 4.24
CA ALA A 121 -23.11 -6.77 5.58
C ALA A 121 -21.70 -6.15 5.64
N CYS A 122 -20.73 -6.73 4.91
CA CYS A 122 -19.41 -6.14 4.71
C CYS A 122 -19.51 -4.74 4.07
N TRP A 123 -20.21 -4.60 2.94
CA TRP A 123 -20.47 -3.29 2.32
C TRP A 123 -21.03 -2.28 3.33
N ARG A 124 -22.03 -2.69 4.12
CA ARG A 124 -22.67 -1.82 5.09
C ARG A 124 -21.69 -1.34 6.16
N ALA A 125 -20.79 -2.20 6.61
CA ALA A 125 -19.73 -1.84 7.57
C ALA A 125 -18.79 -0.77 6.99
N HIS A 126 -18.32 -0.93 5.75
CA HIS A 126 -17.50 0.10 5.07
C HIS A 126 -18.26 1.41 4.88
N MET A 127 -19.53 1.37 4.46
CA MET A 127 -20.33 2.59 4.32
C MET A 127 -20.57 3.28 5.67
N ASN A 128 -20.70 2.52 6.77
CA ASN A 128 -20.78 3.09 8.12
C ASN A 128 -19.49 3.82 8.51
N ALA A 129 -18.32 3.29 8.16
CA ALA A 129 -17.04 3.96 8.36
C ALA A 129 -16.97 5.29 7.60
N LEU A 130 -17.37 5.31 6.32
CA LEU A 130 -17.41 6.52 5.50
C LEU A 130 -18.40 7.57 6.04
N VAL A 131 -19.57 7.14 6.51
CA VAL A 131 -20.57 8.04 7.11
C VAL A 131 -20.04 8.61 8.43
N LYS A 132 -19.51 7.79 9.33
CA LYS A 132 -18.99 8.25 10.63
C LYS A 132 -17.89 9.28 10.44
N TYR A 133 -16.90 8.96 9.60
CA TYR A 133 -15.85 9.87 9.17
C TYR A 133 -16.39 11.21 8.64
N SER A 134 -17.44 11.18 7.83
CA SER A 134 -18.06 12.38 7.26
C SER A 134 -18.87 13.21 8.27
N HIS A 135 -19.15 12.68 9.47
CA HIS A 135 -20.04 13.28 10.48
C HIS A 135 -19.37 13.62 11.81
N THR A 136 -18.09 13.30 12.05
CA THR A 136 -17.41 13.63 13.32
C THR A 136 -17.27 15.15 13.46
N PRO A 137 -18.00 15.83 14.37
CA PRO A 137 -17.83 17.26 14.59
C PRO A 137 -16.55 17.51 15.39
N PHE A 138 -15.85 18.60 15.09
CA PHE A 138 -14.74 19.12 15.88
C PHE A 138 -15.10 19.15 17.38
N HIS A 139 -14.27 18.52 18.22
CA HIS A 139 -14.41 18.58 19.67
C HIS A 139 -14.04 19.99 20.13
N PHE A 140 -15.02 20.89 20.30
CA PHE A 140 -14.79 22.09 21.09
C PHE A 140 -14.65 21.64 22.56
N PRO A 141 -13.55 22.00 23.27
CA PRO A 141 -13.51 21.80 24.71
C PRO A 141 -14.72 22.51 25.33
N GLU A 142 -15.42 21.84 26.25
CA GLU A 142 -16.63 22.33 26.91
C GLU A 142 -16.43 23.74 27.48
N ALA A 143 -16.78 24.77 26.71
CA ALA A 143 -17.10 26.07 27.21
C ALA A 143 -17.87 26.85 26.12
N VAL A 144 -19.11 27.24 26.48
CA VAL A 144 -19.89 28.32 25.88
C VAL A 144 -20.66 27.98 24.59
N LEU A 145 -21.94 27.59 24.73
CA LEU A 145 -23.08 28.46 24.38
C LEU A 145 -24.44 27.77 24.59
N THR A 146 -25.13 28.32 25.58
CA THR A 146 -26.59 28.35 25.72
C THR A 146 -27.22 29.11 24.54
N PHE A 147 -28.46 28.74 24.22
CA PHE A 147 -29.40 29.33 23.25
C PHE A 147 -29.50 28.63 21.88
N GLY A 148 -30.67 28.01 21.72
CA GLY A 148 -31.04 27.21 20.58
C GLY A 148 -31.33 28.05 19.35
N ILE A 149 -30.66 27.66 18.27
CA ILE A 149 -31.23 27.45 16.94
C ILE A 149 -30.49 26.23 16.37
N LYS A 150 -31.09 25.03 16.42
CA LYS A 150 -30.58 23.85 15.69
C LYS A 150 -30.98 23.98 14.22
N ASN A 151 -30.33 24.88 13.50
CA ASN A 151 -30.46 24.97 12.04
C ASN A 151 -29.44 24.04 11.39
N ASN A 152 -29.95 23.13 10.55
CA ASN A 152 -29.24 22.28 9.59
C ASN A 152 -27.85 22.77 9.18
N SER A 153 -26.81 22.09 9.66
CA SER A 153 -25.52 21.96 8.97
C SER A 153 -25.10 20.48 8.95
N MET A 154 -25.95 19.60 8.42
CA MET A 154 -25.72 18.15 8.38
C MET A 154 -24.69 17.71 7.32
N LEU A 155 -23.64 18.52 7.11
CA LEU A 155 -22.44 18.23 6.29
C LEU A 155 -21.19 19.00 6.76
N SER A 156 -21.14 19.54 8.00
CA SER A 156 -20.02 20.40 8.43
C SER A 156 -19.03 19.73 9.39
N ASN A 157 -17.83 19.45 8.83
CA ASN A 157 -16.50 19.32 9.44
C ASN A 157 -16.08 17.98 10.08
N GLY A 158 -16.23 16.89 9.32
CA GLY A 158 -15.47 15.65 9.52
C GLY A 158 -13.98 15.78 9.17
N TYR A 159 -13.19 14.76 9.49
CA TYR A 159 -11.78 14.69 9.12
C TYR A 159 -11.57 14.84 7.59
N SER A 160 -10.43 15.39 7.16
CA SER A 160 -10.09 15.59 5.74
C SER A 160 -9.55 14.31 5.07
N THR A 161 -8.93 13.43 5.87
CA THR A 161 -8.46 12.10 5.45
C THR A 161 -8.66 11.07 6.55
N ALA A 162 -8.97 9.83 6.17
CA ALA A 162 -8.93 8.70 7.10
C ALA A 162 -8.38 7.44 6.42
N LEU A 163 -7.61 6.66 7.18
CA LEU A 163 -7.24 5.28 6.84
C LEU A 163 -8.25 4.32 7.47
N ILE A 164 -8.73 3.36 6.70
CA ILE A 164 -9.68 2.34 7.13
C ILE A 164 -8.99 0.98 6.96
N LEU A 165 -8.95 0.20 8.04
CA LEU A 165 -8.32 -1.12 8.10
C LEU A 165 -9.35 -2.21 8.38
N GLU A 166 -9.17 -3.38 7.77
CA GLU A 166 -9.87 -4.61 8.17
C GLU A 166 -9.16 -5.25 9.38
N ASP A 167 -9.87 -6.09 10.13
CA ASP A 167 -9.36 -6.64 11.39
C ASP A 167 -8.26 -7.70 11.24
N ASP A 168 -8.12 -8.25 10.04
CA ASP A 168 -7.05 -9.14 9.63
C ASP A 168 -5.89 -8.40 8.96
N ALA A 169 -5.92 -7.06 8.87
CA ALA A 169 -4.84 -6.27 8.29
C ALA A 169 -3.50 -6.46 9.02
N ASP A 170 -2.42 -6.55 8.25
CA ASP A 170 -1.04 -6.62 8.73
C ASP A 170 -0.09 -5.88 7.78
N TRP A 171 1.11 -5.58 8.25
CA TRP A 171 2.09 -4.76 7.54
C TRP A 171 3.52 -5.12 7.94
N ASP A 172 4.48 -4.75 7.09
CA ASP A 172 5.90 -4.81 7.41
C ASP A 172 6.25 -3.87 8.58
N VAL A 173 7.20 -4.26 9.42
CA VAL A 173 7.66 -3.44 10.57
C VAL A 173 8.14 -2.03 10.17
N SER A 174 8.44 -1.83 8.88
CA SER A 174 8.88 -0.57 8.29
C SER A 174 7.76 0.25 7.66
N LEU A 175 6.48 -0.03 7.99
CA LEU A 175 5.29 0.63 7.42
C LEU A 175 5.41 2.15 7.35
N LYS A 176 5.90 2.82 8.39
CA LYS A 176 6.04 4.29 8.41
C LYS A 176 7.01 4.80 7.34
N SER A 177 8.12 4.09 7.11
CA SER A 177 9.08 4.43 6.07
C SER A 177 8.53 4.12 4.67
N GLN A 178 7.85 2.97 4.51
CA GLN A 178 7.14 2.62 3.27
C GLN A 178 6.10 3.66 2.89
N LEU A 179 5.32 4.13 3.87
CA LEU A 179 4.32 5.17 3.69
C LEU A 179 4.92 6.54 3.37
N GLY A 180 6.10 6.85 3.91
CA GLY A 180 6.88 8.03 3.53
C GLY A 180 7.23 8.03 2.04
N GLU A 181 7.77 6.91 1.56
CA GLU A 181 8.12 6.78 0.15
C GLU A 181 6.88 6.67 -0.75
N PHE A 182 5.79 6.10 -0.25
CA PHE A 182 4.49 6.13 -0.93
C PHE A 182 4.03 7.56 -1.18
N SER A 183 4.11 8.42 -0.17
CA SER A 183 3.78 9.84 -0.30
C SER A 183 4.71 10.54 -1.31
N HIS A 184 6.02 10.28 -1.27
CA HIS A 184 6.95 10.80 -2.29
C HIS A 184 6.51 10.44 -3.71
N GLY A 185 6.24 9.15 -3.95
CA GLY A 185 5.84 8.66 -5.27
C GLY A 185 4.52 9.25 -5.74
N LEU A 186 3.53 9.37 -4.84
CA LEU A 186 2.25 10.00 -5.11
C LEU A 186 2.43 11.45 -5.59
N HIS A 187 3.21 12.27 -4.87
CA HIS A 187 3.44 13.66 -5.26
C HIS A 187 4.26 13.79 -6.55
N ALA A 188 5.25 12.90 -6.75
CA ALA A 188 6.03 12.87 -7.97
C ALA A 188 5.16 12.58 -9.20
N LEU A 189 4.26 11.59 -9.12
CA LEU A 189 3.31 11.23 -10.17
C LEU A 189 2.32 12.36 -10.47
N LYS A 190 1.96 13.13 -9.44
CA LYS A 190 1.06 14.28 -9.57
C LYS A 190 1.76 15.58 -9.98
N GLY A 191 3.08 15.59 -10.08
CA GLY A 191 3.87 16.81 -10.38
C GLY A 191 3.76 17.88 -9.29
N ILE A 192 3.50 17.49 -8.04
CA ILE A 192 3.34 18.40 -6.91
C ILE A 192 4.70 18.66 -6.25
N ASN A 193 5.13 19.93 -6.29
CA ASN A 193 6.43 20.34 -5.76
C ASN A 193 6.37 20.90 -4.33
N ARG A 194 5.17 21.07 -3.76
CA ARG A 194 4.96 21.60 -2.40
C ARG A 194 3.98 20.71 -1.66
N VAL A 195 4.50 19.94 -0.72
CA VAL A 195 3.73 19.03 0.11
C VAL A 195 3.39 19.71 1.43
N SER A 196 2.12 19.62 1.83
CA SER A 196 1.68 20.08 3.16
C SER A 196 2.24 19.16 4.24
N LYS A 197 2.73 19.73 5.35
CA LYS A 197 3.18 18.92 6.49
C LYS A 197 2.02 18.26 7.20
N GLU A 198 0.88 18.94 7.24
CA GLU A 198 -0.35 18.49 7.90
C GLU A 198 -1.11 17.44 7.07
N ALA A 199 -0.86 17.39 5.76
CA ALA A 199 -1.44 16.43 4.85
C ALA A 199 -0.33 15.84 3.96
N PRO A 200 0.52 14.95 4.50
CA PRO A 200 1.66 14.40 3.78
C PRO A 200 1.25 13.65 2.51
N TYR A 201 0.06 13.08 2.40
CA TYR A 201 -0.45 12.46 1.17
C TYR A 201 -1.21 13.41 0.24
N GLY A 202 -1.38 14.68 0.63
CA GLY A 202 -2.35 15.58 0.00
C GLY A 202 -3.80 15.23 0.35
N THR A 203 -4.73 16.05 -0.15
CA THR A 203 -6.19 15.86 -0.01
C THR A 203 -6.90 15.92 -1.37
N ASP A 204 -6.15 15.82 -2.46
CA ASP A 204 -6.58 16.01 -3.84
C ASP A 204 -6.73 14.70 -4.62
N TRP A 205 -6.78 13.57 -3.91
CA TRP A 205 -7.14 12.23 -4.38
C TRP A 205 -8.48 11.79 -3.76
N ASP A 206 -9.10 10.71 -4.25
CA ASP A 206 -10.34 10.17 -3.66
C ASP A 206 -10.09 8.92 -2.82
N VAL A 207 -9.29 7.97 -3.33
CA VAL A 207 -8.90 6.74 -2.61
C VAL A 207 -7.40 6.47 -2.74
N LEU A 208 -6.77 6.06 -1.63
CA LEU A 208 -5.48 5.38 -1.66
C LEU A 208 -5.71 3.90 -1.32
N TRP A 209 -5.53 3.02 -2.29
CA TRP A 209 -5.70 1.58 -2.13
C TRP A 209 -4.41 0.94 -1.58
N ILE A 210 -4.08 1.26 -0.33
CA ILE A 210 -2.78 0.92 0.30
C ILE A 210 -2.60 -0.59 0.51
N GLY A 211 -3.69 -1.32 0.67
CA GLY A 211 -3.73 -2.73 1.01
C GLY A 211 -4.91 -3.48 0.41
N GLY A 212 -4.62 -4.60 -0.23
CA GLY A 212 -5.60 -5.47 -0.86
C GLY A 212 -4.98 -6.77 -1.41
N CYS A 213 -5.74 -7.46 -2.24
CA CYS A 213 -5.33 -8.65 -2.99
C CYS A 213 -4.82 -8.29 -4.38
N ALA A 214 -5.29 -7.19 -4.96
CA ALA A 214 -4.80 -6.71 -6.24
C ALA A 214 -4.99 -5.21 -6.41
N SER A 215 -4.15 -4.66 -7.26
CA SER A 215 -4.31 -3.32 -7.81
C SER A 215 -3.76 -3.31 -9.23
N GLY A 216 -4.31 -2.46 -10.10
CA GLY A 216 -3.85 -2.38 -11.48
C GLY A 216 -4.08 -1.00 -12.10
N PRO A 217 -3.22 -0.58 -13.02
CA PRO A 217 -3.34 0.68 -13.72
C PRO A 217 -4.30 0.56 -14.92
N ASN A 218 -4.53 1.68 -15.62
CA ASN A 218 -5.07 1.64 -16.97
C ASN A 218 -4.19 0.80 -17.91
N ALA A 219 -4.78 0.15 -18.91
CA ALA A 219 -4.04 -0.63 -19.91
C ALA A 219 -2.99 0.19 -20.70
N ASN A 220 -3.17 1.51 -20.80
CA ASN A 220 -2.27 2.44 -21.47
C ASN A 220 -1.46 3.32 -20.49
N GLU A 221 -1.45 2.98 -19.20
CA GLU A 221 -0.62 3.72 -18.23
C GLU A 221 0.86 3.56 -18.58
N THR A 222 1.57 4.67 -18.47
CA THR A 222 3.01 4.78 -18.79
C THR A 222 3.80 5.37 -17.62
N SER A 223 3.14 6.13 -16.76
CA SER A 223 3.74 6.79 -15.61
C SER A 223 3.64 5.93 -14.35
N PHE A 224 4.79 5.53 -13.83
CA PHE A 224 4.93 4.76 -12.59
C PHE A 224 6.02 5.39 -11.72
N TYR A 225 5.86 5.36 -10.41
CA TYR A 225 6.97 5.59 -9.50
C TYR A 225 7.52 4.24 -9.06
N ALA A 226 8.77 3.96 -9.39
CA ALA A 226 9.42 2.68 -9.11
C ALA A 226 10.40 2.80 -7.94
N ILE A 227 10.32 1.89 -6.99
CA ILE A 227 11.20 1.75 -5.82
C ILE A 227 11.94 0.42 -5.98
N PRO A 228 13.09 0.41 -6.70
CA PRO A 228 13.85 -0.81 -6.91
C PRO A 228 14.63 -1.21 -5.65
N MET A 229 15.01 -2.49 -5.59
CA MET A 229 15.72 -3.10 -4.47
C MET A 229 15.02 -2.90 -3.12
N ASP A 230 13.69 -2.95 -3.11
CA ASP A 230 12.90 -2.88 -1.88
C ASP A 230 13.01 -4.20 -1.09
N PRO A 231 13.65 -4.21 0.10
CA PRO A 231 13.77 -5.40 0.95
C PRO A 231 12.44 -5.94 1.47
N THR A 232 11.37 -5.16 1.40
CA THR A 232 10.01 -5.51 1.86
C THR A 232 9.11 -6.00 0.73
N VAL A 233 9.63 -6.04 -0.50
CA VAL A 233 8.93 -6.67 -1.62
C VAL A 233 9.18 -8.18 -1.54
N PRO A 234 8.15 -9.01 -1.27
CA PRO A 234 8.31 -10.45 -1.35
C PRO A 234 8.53 -10.84 -2.81
N ARG A 235 9.38 -11.83 -3.09
CA ARG A 235 9.56 -12.34 -4.45
C ARG A 235 8.25 -12.88 -5.05
N ALA A 236 8.12 -12.87 -6.36
CA ALA A 236 6.86 -13.11 -7.06
C ALA A 236 6.22 -14.46 -6.70
N HIS A 237 7.01 -15.52 -6.49
CA HIS A 237 6.49 -16.84 -6.11
C HIS A 237 5.98 -16.93 -4.66
N HIS A 238 6.28 -15.94 -3.81
CA HIS A 238 5.73 -15.81 -2.46
C HIS A 238 4.45 -14.97 -2.41
N ARG A 239 4.06 -14.32 -3.51
CA ARG A 239 2.90 -13.43 -3.56
C ARG A 239 1.62 -14.25 -3.73
N ALA A 240 0.62 -13.87 -2.96
CA ALA A 240 -0.77 -14.25 -3.20
C ALA A 240 -1.56 -13.13 -3.91
N THR A 241 -0.98 -11.92 -4.02
CA THR A 241 -1.54 -10.80 -4.80
C THR A 241 -1.23 -10.88 -6.29
N TRP A 242 -2.07 -10.23 -7.10
CA TRP A 242 -1.87 -10.08 -8.54
C TRP A 242 -2.06 -8.63 -9.00
N GLY A 243 -1.63 -8.30 -10.22
CA GLY A 243 -1.72 -6.95 -10.79
C GLY A 243 -0.35 -6.27 -10.95
N GLY A 244 -0.28 -4.97 -10.66
CA GLY A 244 0.90 -4.15 -10.89
C GLY A 244 1.02 -3.61 -12.32
N PRO A 245 2.22 -3.14 -12.74
CA PRO A 245 2.45 -2.65 -14.09
C PRO A 245 2.05 -3.66 -15.16
N THR A 246 1.63 -3.18 -16.33
CA THR A 246 1.25 -4.07 -17.44
C THR A 246 2.46 -4.83 -17.97
N GLU A 247 2.25 -6.02 -18.52
CA GLU A 247 3.34 -6.79 -19.16
C GLU A 247 4.04 -6.02 -20.28
N LYS A 248 3.28 -5.22 -21.04
CA LYS A 248 3.84 -4.33 -22.06
C LYS A 248 4.80 -3.30 -21.46
N TRP A 249 4.45 -2.72 -20.32
CA TRP A 249 5.29 -1.76 -19.60
C TRP A 249 6.54 -2.44 -19.03
N LYS A 250 6.40 -3.62 -18.41
CA LYS A 250 7.53 -4.39 -17.88
C LYS A 250 8.56 -4.75 -18.94
N GLN A 251 8.11 -5.05 -20.17
CA GLN A 251 9.00 -5.31 -21.29
C GLN A 251 9.83 -4.08 -21.72
N GLN A 252 9.34 -2.87 -21.47
CA GLN A 252 10.06 -1.62 -21.76
C GLN A 252 11.11 -1.30 -20.70
N TYR A 253 10.90 -1.75 -19.46
CA TYR A 253 11.75 -1.49 -18.31
C TYR A 253 12.22 -2.79 -17.63
N PRO A 254 12.95 -3.68 -18.35
CA PRO A 254 13.34 -5.00 -17.84
C PRO A 254 14.28 -4.95 -16.63
N GLU A 255 14.92 -3.81 -16.37
CA GLU A 255 15.75 -3.58 -15.18
C GLU A 255 14.94 -3.43 -13.89
N LEU A 256 13.66 -3.06 -13.99
CA LEU A 256 12.73 -2.91 -12.86
C LEU A 256 12.04 -4.24 -12.58
N VAL A 257 12.81 -5.21 -12.10
CA VAL A 257 12.34 -6.57 -11.89
C VAL A 257 11.25 -6.64 -10.81
N ASP A 258 10.20 -7.40 -11.09
CA ASP A 258 9.05 -7.54 -10.18
C ASP A 258 9.50 -7.99 -8.78
N ASP A 259 10.46 -8.91 -8.69
CA ASP A 259 10.93 -9.55 -7.45
C ASP A 259 11.54 -8.59 -6.40
N SER A 260 11.95 -7.39 -6.82
CA SER A 260 12.61 -6.43 -5.94
C SER A 260 12.06 -5.01 -6.06
N THR A 261 11.02 -4.80 -6.86
CA THR A 261 10.54 -3.45 -7.17
C THR A 261 9.13 -3.26 -6.67
N ARG A 262 8.91 -2.18 -5.91
CA ARG A 262 7.58 -1.69 -5.58
C ARG A 262 7.22 -0.54 -6.51
N PHE A 263 6.01 -0.55 -7.02
CA PHE A 263 5.50 0.45 -7.93
C PHE A 263 4.40 1.25 -7.25
N ILE A 264 4.24 2.52 -7.63
CA ILE A 264 3.09 3.35 -7.30
C ILE A 264 2.56 3.92 -8.62
N TYR A 265 1.24 3.93 -8.77
CA TYR A 265 0.59 4.33 -10.00
C TYR A 265 -0.88 4.70 -9.75
N ARG A 266 -1.49 5.33 -10.77
CA ARG A 266 -2.92 5.59 -10.78
C ARG A 266 -3.69 4.29 -10.94
N ALA A 267 -4.47 3.93 -9.95
CA ALA A 267 -5.21 2.67 -9.93
C ALA A 267 -6.56 2.83 -10.64
N GLU A 268 -6.84 1.90 -11.56
CA GLU A 268 -8.15 1.70 -12.20
C GLU A 268 -8.69 0.29 -11.93
N MET A 269 -8.03 -0.44 -11.03
CA MET A 269 -8.48 -1.73 -10.52
C MET A 269 -7.99 -1.87 -9.08
N GLY A 270 -8.85 -2.42 -8.23
CA GLY A 270 -8.55 -2.89 -6.88
C GLY A 270 -9.35 -4.16 -6.56
N CYS A 271 -8.84 -4.98 -5.64
CA CYS A 271 -9.53 -6.14 -5.08
C CYS A 271 -9.09 -6.35 -3.63
N CYS A 272 -10.02 -6.72 -2.74
CA CYS A 272 -9.89 -6.71 -1.27
C CYS A 272 -9.54 -5.33 -0.69
N MET A 273 -9.93 -5.06 0.56
CA MET A 273 -9.81 -3.73 1.17
C MET A 273 -9.13 -3.75 2.54
N PHE A 274 -8.12 -4.63 2.72
CA PHE A 274 -7.36 -4.79 3.96
C PHE A 274 -6.92 -3.45 4.57
N GLY A 275 -6.54 -2.49 3.71
CA GLY A 275 -6.32 -1.12 4.12
C GLY A 275 -6.51 -0.13 2.97
N TYR A 276 -7.38 0.86 3.14
CA TYR A 276 -7.53 1.95 2.17
C TYR A 276 -7.74 3.28 2.87
N ALA A 277 -7.21 4.34 2.29
CA ALA A 277 -7.46 5.70 2.76
C ALA A 277 -8.46 6.41 1.85
N VAL A 278 -9.19 7.37 2.42
CA VAL A 278 -10.23 8.12 1.73
C VAL A 278 -10.19 9.60 2.13
N THR A 279 -10.44 10.50 1.19
CA THR A 279 -10.69 11.93 1.49
C THR A 279 -12.17 12.19 1.74
N THR A 280 -12.54 13.36 2.28
CA THR A 280 -13.96 13.74 2.42
C THR A 280 -14.69 13.75 1.07
N ARG A 281 -13.98 14.16 0.00
CA ARG A 281 -14.50 14.11 -1.38
C ARG A 281 -14.70 12.67 -1.84
N GLY A 282 -13.69 11.81 -1.64
CA GLY A 282 -13.76 10.39 -1.97
C GLY A 282 -14.90 9.68 -1.25
N ALA A 283 -15.07 9.91 0.06
CA ALA A 283 -16.14 9.30 0.85
C ALA A 283 -17.53 9.65 0.32
N ARG A 284 -17.76 10.91 -0.09
CA ARG A 284 -19.02 11.36 -0.71
C ARG A 284 -19.25 10.67 -2.05
N ASN A 285 -18.22 10.56 -2.88
CA ASN A 285 -18.31 9.89 -4.18
C ASN A 285 -18.67 8.40 -4.00
N ILE A 286 -18.01 7.72 -3.05
CA ILE A 286 -18.28 6.30 -2.76
C ILE A 286 -19.69 6.11 -2.21
N LEU A 287 -20.12 6.92 -1.24
CA LEU A 287 -21.48 6.85 -0.69
C LEU A 287 -22.54 7.11 -1.77
N SER A 288 -22.32 8.10 -2.64
CA SER A 288 -23.21 8.36 -3.76
C SER A 288 -23.29 7.16 -4.70
N ALA A 289 -22.15 6.56 -5.06
CA ALA A 289 -22.11 5.48 -6.03
C ALA A 289 -22.61 4.13 -5.48
N LEU A 290 -22.29 3.82 -4.21
CA LEU A 290 -22.51 2.49 -3.64
C LEU A 290 -23.69 2.42 -2.67
N SER A 291 -24.21 3.56 -2.20
CA SER A 291 -25.40 3.60 -1.33
C SER A 291 -26.63 4.26 -1.96
N VAL A 292 -26.43 5.19 -2.90
CA VAL A 292 -27.54 5.94 -3.52
C VAL A 292 -27.83 5.46 -4.94
N ASP A 293 -26.79 5.21 -5.75
CA ASP A 293 -26.95 4.69 -7.12
C ASP A 293 -27.23 3.18 -7.11
N ARG A 294 -26.22 2.34 -6.87
CA ARG A 294 -26.42 0.88 -6.78
C ARG A 294 -25.26 0.11 -6.14
N LEU A 295 -25.59 -1.05 -5.59
CA LEU A 295 -24.65 -2.11 -5.25
C LEU A 295 -25.11 -3.45 -5.86
N ASP A 296 -24.36 -3.92 -6.84
CA ASP A 296 -24.65 -5.11 -7.64
C ASP A 296 -23.58 -6.22 -7.47
N LYS A 297 -22.57 -5.97 -6.63
CA LYS A 297 -21.40 -6.85 -6.40
C LYS A 297 -20.70 -6.53 -5.06
N PRO A 298 -19.67 -7.29 -4.66
CA PRO A 298 -18.86 -6.95 -3.48
C PRO A 298 -18.34 -5.50 -3.49
N VAL A 299 -18.16 -4.92 -2.31
CA VAL A 299 -17.83 -3.50 -2.13
C VAL A 299 -16.50 -3.12 -2.78
N ASP A 300 -15.53 -4.02 -2.76
CA ASP A 300 -14.21 -3.86 -3.39
C ASP A 300 -14.34 -3.85 -4.91
N ASP A 301 -15.06 -4.80 -5.50
CA ASP A 301 -15.32 -4.81 -6.95
C ASP A 301 -16.08 -3.56 -7.40
N ALA A 302 -17.09 -3.13 -6.63
CA ALA A 302 -17.86 -1.93 -6.96
C ALA A 302 -17.02 -0.64 -6.84
N LEU A 303 -16.11 -0.58 -5.87
CA LEU A 303 -15.16 0.52 -5.72
C LEU A 303 -14.09 0.50 -6.83
N SER A 304 -13.64 -0.68 -7.24
CA SER A 304 -12.73 -0.90 -8.36
C SER A 304 -13.32 -0.33 -9.66
N GLU A 305 -14.59 -0.61 -9.95
CA GLU A 305 -15.29 -0.02 -11.09
C GLU A 305 -15.42 1.50 -11.01
N LEU A 306 -15.58 2.03 -9.79
CA LEU A 306 -15.63 3.48 -9.54
C LEU A 306 -14.26 4.14 -9.81
N CYS A 307 -13.16 3.50 -9.41
CA CYS A 307 -11.80 3.94 -9.74
C CYS A 307 -11.54 3.89 -11.26
N ALA A 308 -12.04 2.86 -11.95
CA ALA A 308 -11.90 2.70 -13.39
C ALA A 308 -12.79 3.67 -14.19
N GLY A 309 -13.97 4.02 -13.65
CA GLY A 309 -15.01 4.73 -14.38
C GLY A 309 -15.71 3.85 -15.43
N VAL A 310 -15.94 2.58 -15.12
CA VAL A 310 -16.54 1.60 -16.03
C VAL A 310 -17.96 1.22 -15.57
N ASN A 311 -18.68 0.45 -16.40
CA ASN A 311 -20.01 -0.07 -16.09
C ASN A 311 -21.00 1.01 -15.63
N GLY A 312 -20.90 2.21 -16.21
CA GLY A 312 -21.78 3.34 -15.92
C GLY A 312 -21.46 4.08 -14.62
N ARG A 313 -20.34 3.79 -13.94
CA ARG A 313 -19.91 4.52 -12.73
C ARG A 313 -19.05 5.73 -13.11
N HIS A 314 -19.18 6.83 -12.36
CA HIS A 314 -18.36 8.02 -12.55
C HIS A 314 -16.93 7.78 -12.05
N LYS A 315 -15.93 8.07 -12.88
CA LYS A 315 -14.52 7.84 -12.54
C LYS A 315 -14.05 8.74 -11.38
N ILE A 316 -13.48 8.13 -10.35
CA ILE A 316 -12.81 8.84 -9.25
C ILE A 316 -11.28 8.69 -9.34
N GLU A 317 -10.55 9.44 -8.52
CA GLU A 317 -9.08 9.38 -8.50
C GLU A 317 -8.55 8.42 -7.42
N CYS A 318 -8.05 7.27 -7.88
CA CYS A 318 -7.46 6.24 -7.03
C CYS A 318 -5.97 6.05 -7.30
N TRP A 319 -5.18 5.80 -6.24
CA TRP A 319 -3.75 5.49 -6.32
C TRP A 319 -3.44 4.25 -5.50
N ALA A 320 -2.52 3.41 -5.96
CA ALA A 320 -2.15 2.19 -5.26
C ALA A 320 -0.65 1.91 -5.35
N PRO A 321 -0.05 1.34 -4.30
CA PRO A 321 1.22 0.63 -4.43
C PRO A 321 0.99 -0.79 -4.99
N PHE A 322 2.00 -1.36 -5.64
CA PHE A 322 2.07 -2.79 -5.91
C PHE A 322 3.52 -3.30 -5.86
N PRO A 323 3.83 -4.37 -5.11
CA PRO A 323 2.94 -5.06 -4.17
C PRO A 323 2.38 -4.12 -3.09
N ASN A 324 1.33 -4.57 -2.41
CA ASN A 324 0.63 -3.77 -1.40
C ASN A 324 1.51 -3.50 -0.17
N LEU A 325 1.25 -2.40 0.55
CA LEU A 325 1.92 -2.09 1.82
C LEU A 325 1.24 -2.75 3.01
N ILE A 326 -0.07 -2.95 2.89
CA ILE A 326 -0.89 -3.65 3.89
C ILE A 326 -1.42 -4.93 3.24
N GLY A 327 -1.23 -6.05 3.93
CA GLY A 327 -1.74 -7.36 3.57
C GLY A 327 -2.72 -7.89 4.60
N THR A 328 -3.05 -9.18 4.50
CA THR A 328 -3.85 -9.90 5.50
C THR A 328 -2.97 -10.85 6.30
N TYR A 329 -3.35 -11.07 7.55
CA TYR A 329 -2.78 -12.04 8.46
C TYR A 329 -3.84 -13.05 8.89
N ARG A 330 -3.47 -14.32 8.85
CA ARG A 330 -4.26 -15.44 9.36
C ARG A 330 -3.46 -16.21 10.40
N LYS A 331 -4.07 -16.35 11.58
CA LYS A 331 -3.48 -17.11 12.68
C LYS A 331 -3.48 -18.61 12.32
N ALA A 332 -2.43 -19.33 12.72
CA ALA A 332 -2.43 -20.78 12.62
C ALA A 332 -3.64 -21.39 13.33
N GLY A 333 -4.30 -22.36 12.69
CA GLY A 333 -5.48 -23.01 13.22
C GLY A 333 -6.53 -23.33 12.17
N SER A 334 -7.77 -23.43 12.61
CA SER A 334 -8.92 -23.73 11.75
C SER A 334 -9.24 -22.56 10.82
N ALA A 335 -9.39 -22.84 9.52
CA ALA A 335 -9.75 -21.87 8.49
C ALA A 335 -11.12 -21.21 8.71
N SER A 336 -11.99 -21.84 9.53
CA SER A 336 -13.27 -21.26 9.96
C SER A 336 -13.14 -19.93 10.71
N ARG A 337 -11.92 -19.60 11.19
CA ARG A 337 -11.65 -18.36 11.92
C ARG A 337 -11.18 -17.21 11.04
N ASP A 338 -10.89 -17.47 9.76
CA ASP A 338 -10.25 -16.51 8.86
C ASP A 338 -11.18 -15.35 8.49
N SER A 339 -12.42 -15.68 8.12
CA SER A 339 -13.37 -14.73 7.55
C SER A 339 -14.77 -14.94 8.13
N ASP A 340 -15.42 -13.85 8.50
CA ASP A 340 -16.85 -13.83 8.87
C ASP A 340 -17.76 -13.68 7.61
N ILE A 341 -17.16 -13.56 6.42
CA ILE A 341 -17.86 -13.48 5.13
C ILE A 341 -18.01 -14.87 4.51
N GLU A 342 -17.01 -15.73 4.68
CA GLU A 342 -16.96 -17.09 4.11
C GLU A 342 -17.41 -18.16 5.10
N ASN A 343 -18.01 -19.23 4.59
CA ASN A 343 -18.34 -20.42 5.39
C ASN A 343 -17.23 -21.47 5.23
N ASN A 344 -16.07 -21.19 5.82
CA ASN A 344 -14.90 -22.06 5.72
C ASN A 344 -15.05 -23.34 6.56
N ASN A 345 -14.44 -24.43 6.10
CA ASN A 345 -14.51 -25.72 6.76
C ASN A 345 -13.77 -25.69 8.11
N VAL A 346 -14.46 -26.03 9.19
CA VAL A 346 -13.88 -26.10 10.54
C VAL A 346 -12.76 -27.15 10.63
N ALA A 347 -12.83 -28.21 9.83
CA ALA A 347 -11.84 -29.28 9.78
C ALA A 347 -10.60 -28.93 8.94
N GLU A 348 -10.63 -27.84 8.16
CA GLU A 348 -9.48 -27.36 7.42
C GLU A 348 -8.57 -26.55 8.36
N PHE A 349 -7.30 -26.92 8.42
CA PHE A 349 -6.29 -26.28 9.25
C PHE A 349 -5.12 -25.82 8.39
N HIS A 350 -4.57 -24.65 8.73
CA HIS A 350 -3.38 -24.13 8.09
C HIS A 350 -2.41 -23.55 9.12
N GLU A 351 -1.15 -23.46 8.71
CA GLU A 351 -0.10 -22.74 9.42
C GLU A 351 -0.38 -21.23 9.44
N GLU A 352 0.35 -20.49 10.26
CA GLU A 352 0.28 -19.03 10.27
C GLU A 352 0.66 -18.44 8.90
N GLN A 353 -0.13 -17.49 8.41
CA GLN A 353 0.07 -16.84 7.12
C GLN A 353 0.05 -15.33 7.30
N ALA A 354 1.02 -14.64 6.69
CA ALA A 354 0.94 -13.20 6.44
C ALA A 354 1.21 -12.98 4.95
N TRP A 355 0.27 -12.39 4.24
CA TRP A 355 0.35 -12.33 2.78
C TRP A 355 1.03 -11.05 2.31
N ASN A 356 1.89 -11.17 1.29
CA ASN A 356 2.47 -10.05 0.54
C ASN A 356 3.38 -9.10 1.34
N MET A 357 4.03 -9.62 2.38
CA MET A 357 5.03 -8.90 3.19
C MET A 357 6.24 -9.79 3.49
N VAL A 358 7.35 -9.19 3.92
CA VAL A 358 8.58 -9.93 4.25
C VAL A 358 8.76 -10.03 5.76
N TYR A 359 8.71 -8.90 6.45
CA TYR A 359 8.90 -8.75 7.90
C TYR A 359 7.57 -8.39 8.56
N SER A 360 6.58 -9.29 8.47
CA SER A 360 5.26 -9.14 9.09
C SER A 360 5.35 -8.71 10.55
N THR A 361 4.61 -7.66 10.90
CA THR A 361 4.49 -7.15 12.27
C THR A 361 3.84 -8.19 13.17
N ARG A 362 2.73 -8.81 12.73
CA ARG A 362 2.05 -9.82 13.54
C ARG A 362 2.86 -11.10 13.75
N ARG A 363 3.63 -11.54 12.75
CA ARG A 363 4.51 -12.71 12.90
C ARG A 363 5.72 -12.42 13.81
N ASN A 364 6.19 -11.17 13.82
CA ASN A 364 7.26 -10.72 14.72
C ASN A 364 6.75 -10.14 16.05
N ILE A 365 5.45 -10.29 16.37
CA ILE A 365 4.84 -9.56 17.48
C ILE A 365 5.50 -9.86 18.83
N ARG A 366 5.97 -11.10 19.04
CA ARG A 366 6.62 -11.51 20.29
C ARG A 366 7.95 -10.79 20.48
N GLN A 367 8.76 -10.69 19.43
CA GLN A 367 10.03 -9.97 19.41
C GLN A 367 9.80 -8.48 19.66
N LEU A 368 8.83 -7.89 18.95
CA LEU A 368 8.51 -6.47 19.06
C LEU A 368 8.02 -6.09 20.47
N VAL A 369 7.14 -6.90 21.07
CA VAL A 369 6.65 -6.68 22.45
C VAL A 369 7.77 -6.87 23.48
N ALA A 370 8.69 -7.80 23.26
CA ALA A 370 9.86 -7.98 24.11
C ALA A 370 10.91 -6.86 23.97
N GLY A 371 10.73 -5.95 23.01
CA GLY A 371 11.66 -4.85 22.75
C GLY A 371 12.92 -5.27 21.98
N GLU A 372 12.90 -6.46 21.37
CA GLU A 372 14.02 -6.99 20.59
C GLU A 372 14.33 -6.10 19.38
N GLU A 373 15.61 -6.02 19.04
CA GLU A 373 16.07 -5.23 17.89
C GLU A 373 15.97 -5.98 16.57
N ILE A 374 15.98 -7.31 16.62
CA ILE A 374 16.01 -8.18 15.45
C ILE A 374 14.60 -8.69 15.16
N VAL A 375 14.19 -8.55 13.89
CA VAL A 375 13.00 -9.19 13.35
C VAL A 375 13.38 -10.09 12.19
N TYR A 376 12.52 -11.05 11.90
CA TYR A 376 12.80 -12.11 10.94
C TYR A 376 11.89 -11.99 9.73
N SER A 377 12.46 -12.26 8.56
CA SER A 377 11.69 -12.54 7.37
C SER A 377 10.90 -13.81 7.58
N GLN A 378 9.65 -13.82 7.11
CA GLN A 378 8.85 -15.04 7.11
C GLN A 378 9.27 -16.05 6.03
N TRP A 379 10.09 -15.61 5.07
CA TRP A 379 10.53 -16.40 3.92
C TRP A 379 12.01 -16.77 4.11
N LYS A 380 12.28 -18.08 4.16
CA LYS A 380 13.62 -18.61 4.50
C LYS A 380 14.66 -18.41 3.40
N ASP A 381 14.20 -18.13 2.19
CA ASP A 381 14.96 -17.94 0.96
C ASP A 381 15.05 -16.47 0.55
N GLU A 382 14.61 -15.50 1.37
CA GLU A 382 14.84 -14.06 1.15
C GLU A 382 16.22 -13.61 1.68
N ASP A 383 17.26 -14.40 1.39
CA ASP A 383 18.66 -14.01 1.58
C ASP A 383 19.23 -13.69 0.22
N VAL A 384 18.87 -12.51 -0.25
CA VAL A 384 19.09 -12.01 -1.60
C VAL A 384 19.74 -10.63 -1.53
N PRO A 385 20.38 -10.11 -2.60
CA PRO A 385 21.12 -8.85 -2.51
C PRO A 385 20.33 -7.63 -1.98
N TRP A 386 18.99 -7.66 -2.10
CA TRP A 386 18.10 -6.59 -1.66
C TRP A 386 17.30 -6.92 -0.39
N SER A 387 17.34 -8.13 0.17
CA SER A 387 16.58 -8.50 1.39
C SER A 387 17.31 -9.57 2.21
N ASN A 388 17.19 -9.52 3.54
CA ASN A 388 17.91 -10.40 4.47
C ASN A 388 16.92 -11.28 5.26
N LYS A 389 17.37 -12.44 5.73
CA LYS A 389 16.53 -13.31 6.60
C LYS A 389 16.17 -12.67 7.94
N ALA A 390 16.96 -11.71 8.38
CA ALA A 390 16.74 -10.96 9.61
C ALA A 390 17.30 -9.55 9.44
N ILE A 391 16.62 -8.58 10.06
CA ILE A 391 17.05 -7.18 10.04
C ILE A 391 16.98 -6.61 11.45
N LYS A 392 17.82 -5.61 11.70
CA LYS A 392 17.63 -4.71 12.84
C LYS A 392 16.61 -3.65 12.46
N HIS A 393 15.37 -3.80 12.92
CA HIS A 393 14.25 -2.99 12.41
C HIS A 393 14.39 -1.49 12.67
N LYS A 394 15.04 -1.09 13.77
CA LYS A 394 15.29 0.33 14.10
C LYS A 394 16.39 0.98 13.27
N GLU A 395 17.29 0.18 12.69
CA GLU A 395 18.38 0.63 11.81
C GLU A 395 18.00 0.49 10.32
N PHE A 396 16.79 0.00 10.03
CA PHE A 396 16.33 -0.28 8.68
C PHE A 396 16.10 1.02 7.90
N VAL A 397 16.77 1.15 6.77
CA VAL A 397 16.62 2.28 5.84
C VAL A 397 15.83 1.81 4.63
N TYR A 398 14.69 2.44 4.38
CA TYR A 398 13.86 2.14 3.23
C TYR A 398 14.41 2.82 1.97
N PRO A 399 14.49 2.13 0.82
CA PRO A 399 15.05 2.72 -0.40
C PRO A 399 14.14 3.78 -1.00
N GLY A 400 14.76 4.76 -1.66
CA GLY A 400 14.05 5.76 -2.44
C GLY A 400 13.77 5.29 -3.87
N GLY A 401 12.65 5.72 -4.43
CA GLY A 401 12.26 5.47 -5.81
C GLY A 401 12.53 6.64 -6.75
N TYR A 402 12.00 6.51 -7.97
CA TYR A 402 12.02 7.54 -9.00
C TYR A 402 10.83 7.39 -9.96
N LEU A 403 10.46 8.50 -10.60
CA LEU A 403 9.43 8.53 -11.64
C LEU A 403 9.95 7.91 -12.94
N VAL A 404 9.14 7.08 -13.56
CA VAL A 404 9.35 6.42 -14.85
C VAL A 404 8.16 6.78 -15.73
N ASN A 405 8.40 7.30 -16.94
CA ASN A 405 7.38 7.81 -17.85
C ASN A 405 7.49 7.20 -19.23
#